data_AF-A0A1Q4R0A8-F1
#
_entry.id   AF-A0A1Q4R0A8-F1
#
_cell.length_a   1.000
_cell.length_b   1.000
_cell.length_c   1.000
_cell.angle_alpha   90.00
_cell.angle_beta   90.00
_cell.angle_gamma   90.00
#
_symmetry.space_group_name_H-M   'P 1'
#
loop_
_entity.id
_entity.type
_entity.pdbx_description
1 polymer ?
#
loop_
_entity_poly.entity_id
_entity_poly.type
_entity_poly.pdbx_seq_one_letter_code
_entity_poly.pdbx_strand_id
1 'polypeptide(L)'
;MNFFRLYLKNLLCRKQVKGFTLTELLVAIAISGLVLSGLGAGLVAVLNSNKDSTVKTDVKNQLNRAIDYINDDIARSRVAGASTPVRDTLILNYFTTEAPTVSNTIEYQLTASTDTDPWLGPNILRRRVNGGDWQVLVDGLTENNVSSELTCNDPNGLIGSGGFQACIETGTATNGTAVYRVRVGLFGELFDTEGTDTSSETLSVLVDTIARSITPTVSPPNINLVDPVDLTPELSWPAINGADNYRIYSCTTTDVTCTPIPGTDPQDGSDISGAPTGMITHQTVTAAADGERVCFTGVSISSGTQSVTGNVACTILNPTAVPTAISSSDLVVTPDIVPEVSWSRDTSAVDYYLYRCPTLDPSSPCTITVTDPTTDPNVVLSFRAPTDTAFDANIPWNETQDPPANQAFCYGVVAGNEEGYSTAASGNISPVKCGALNVGETVDSTWDIQFISFDTTVTNPQGVTWTNASPDAIKYQIRKCEIESNSSCNPETDGDLVLNGNPSPLSFNEGFEPDPGKKFCYQVRAIGVAGRVSPYSSPEQCGAAAPPLCTLDLNALGRGAVVAPKSTSTLDQRNDLIEIVTNAGFAVPTTVNNSPVFAPFLDQVSADGIVQGGQDSVDLSCDTVIKFEGYWP
;
A
#
# COMPACT_ATOMS: atom_id res chain seq x y z
N MET A 1 57.25 -49.97 8.38
CA MET A 1 58.31 -49.01 8.83
C MET A 1 59.40 -49.62 9.73
N ASN A 2 59.14 -50.61 10.59
CA ASN A 2 60.19 -51.17 11.48
C ASN A 2 61.27 -52.01 10.78
N PHE A 3 60.97 -52.63 9.64
CA PHE A 3 61.95 -53.42 8.88
C PHE A 3 63.04 -52.55 8.23
N PHE A 4 62.67 -51.36 7.74
CA PHE A 4 63.61 -50.42 7.11
C PHE A 4 64.59 -49.82 8.12
N ARG A 5 64.12 -49.56 9.36
CA ARG A 5 64.97 -49.07 10.47
C ARG A 5 66.03 -50.08 10.91
N LEU A 6 65.69 -51.38 10.90
CA LEU A 6 66.65 -52.44 11.24
C LEU A 6 67.68 -52.67 10.13
N TYR A 7 67.28 -52.51 8.86
CA TYR A 7 68.20 -52.65 7.72
C TYR A 7 69.23 -51.50 7.64
N LEU A 8 68.78 -50.25 7.85
CA LEU A 8 69.68 -49.09 7.80
C LEU A 8 70.69 -49.05 8.95
N LYS A 9 70.29 -49.50 10.14
CA LYS A 9 71.15 -49.50 11.33
C LYS A 9 72.30 -50.51 11.22
N ASN A 10 72.12 -51.60 10.46
CA ASN A 10 73.17 -52.57 10.18
C ASN A 10 74.13 -52.14 9.05
N LEU A 11 73.68 -51.26 8.14
CA LEU A 11 74.54 -50.73 7.07
C LEU A 11 75.52 -49.65 7.54
N LEU A 12 75.17 -48.89 8.60
CA LEU A 12 75.95 -47.73 9.04
C LEU A 12 77.10 -48.04 10.03
N CYS A 13 77.26 -49.29 10.48
CA CYS A 13 78.23 -49.65 11.53
C CYS A 13 79.23 -50.75 11.12
N ARG A 14 79.75 -50.71 9.88
CA ARG A 14 80.88 -51.56 9.46
C ARG A 14 82.13 -50.73 9.18
N LYS A 15 83.23 -51.07 9.87
CA LYS A 15 84.58 -50.55 9.63
C LYS A 15 85.01 -50.81 8.19
N GLN A 16 85.46 -49.75 7.51
CA GLN A 16 86.10 -49.78 6.20
C GLN A 16 87.37 -50.64 6.25
N VAL A 17 87.42 -51.76 5.51
CA VAL A 17 88.58 -52.16 4.68
C VAL A 17 88.10 -53.18 3.64
N LYS A 18 87.84 -52.72 2.41
CA LYS A 18 87.98 -53.40 1.09
C LYS A 18 87.15 -52.62 0.07
N GLY A 19 87.76 -52.27 -1.06
CA GLY A 19 87.10 -51.54 -2.15
C GLY A 19 85.84 -52.24 -2.64
N PHE A 20 84.88 -51.47 -3.12
CA PHE A 20 83.63 -51.97 -3.67
C PHE A 20 83.92 -53.04 -4.71
N THR A 21 83.32 -54.22 -4.51
CA THR A 21 83.39 -55.27 -5.53
C THR A 21 82.53 -54.85 -6.72
N LEU A 22 82.97 -55.15 -7.95
CA LEU A 22 82.26 -54.81 -9.20
C LEU A 22 80.76 -55.21 -9.14
N THR A 23 80.47 -56.37 -8.54
CA THR A 23 79.12 -56.90 -8.34
C THR A 23 78.25 -56.01 -7.45
N GLU A 24 78.83 -55.37 -6.44
CA GLU A 24 78.11 -54.49 -5.50
C GLU A 24 77.72 -53.16 -6.18
N LEU A 25 78.60 -52.63 -7.04
CA LEU A 25 78.30 -51.46 -7.87
C LEU A 25 77.19 -51.77 -8.89
N LEU A 26 77.23 -52.95 -9.52
CA LEU A 26 76.27 -53.36 -10.53
C LEU A 26 74.86 -53.56 -9.95
N VAL A 27 74.77 -54.14 -8.75
CA VAL A 27 73.51 -54.26 -8.01
C VAL A 27 72.96 -52.89 -7.59
N ALA A 28 73.83 -51.96 -7.15
CA ALA A 28 73.41 -50.62 -6.78
C ALA A 28 72.82 -49.83 -7.97
N ILE A 29 73.42 -49.95 -9.16
CA ILE A 29 72.91 -49.33 -10.39
C ILE A 29 71.56 -49.95 -10.78
N ALA A 30 71.42 -51.28 -10.72
CA ALA A 30 70.18 -51.96 -11.08
C ALA A 30 69.00 -51.58 -10.16
N ILE A 31 69.24 -51.53 -8.84
CA ILE A 31 68.21 -51.12 -7.87
C ILE A 31 67.86 -49.64 -8.05
N SER A 32 68.84 -48.78 -8.29
CA SER A 32 68.61 -47.35 -8.56
C SER A 32 67.79 -47.15 -9.83
N GLY A 33 68.07 -47.91 -10.90
CA GLY A 33 67.28 -47.89 -12.14
C GLY A 33 65.81 -48.28 -11.93
N LEU A 34 65.57 -49.34 -11.14
CA LEU A 34 64.20 -49.74 -10.77
C LEU A 34 63.47 -48.66 -9.98
N VAL A 35 64.11 -48.09 -8.94
CA VAL A 35 63.48 -47.04 -8.13
C VAL A 35 63.19 -45.79 -8.96
N LEU A 36 64.13 -45.36 -9.81
CA LEU A 36 63.94 -44.20 -10.69
C LEU A 36 62.82 -44.42 -11.72
N SER A 37 62.71 -45.63 -12.28
CA SER A 37 61.62 -45.96 -13.20
C SER A 37 60.24 -45.93 -12.52
N GLY A 38 60.14 -46.47 -11.30
CA GLY A 38 58.90 -46.42 -10.51
C GLY A 38 58.50 -45.00 -10.12
N LEU A 39 59.46 -44.17 -9.70
CA LEU A 39 59.22 -42.76 -9.37
C LEU A 39 58.84 -41.94 -10.61
N GLY A 40 59.45 -42.24 -11.77
CA GLY A 40 59.11 -41.60 -13.05
C GLY A 40 57.66 -41.83 -13.44
N ALA A 41 57.19 -43.08 -13.38
CA ALA A 41 55.80 -43.43 -13.65
C ALA A 41 54.83 -42.76 -12.64
N GLY A 42 55.19 -42.75 -11.35
CA GLY A 42 54.39 -42.09 -10.32
C GLY A 42 54.26 -40.58 -10.52
N LEU A 43 55.33 -39.89 -10.91
CA LEU A 43 55.29 -38.45 -11.19
C LEU A 43 54.42 -38.13 -12.41
N VAL A 44 54.51 -38.92 -13.49
CA VAL A 44 53.65 -38.75 -14.67
C VAL A 44 52.19 -38.92 -14.31
N ALA A 45 51.84 -39.95 -13.52
CA ALA A 45 50.47 -40.16 -13.06
C ALA A 45 49.94 -38.97 -12.23
N VAL A 46 50.76 -38.38 -11.36
CA VAL A 46 50.39 -37.18 -10.58
C VAL A 46 50.25 -35.94 -11.47
N LEU A 47 51.13 -35.77 -12.46
CA LEU A 47 51.05 -34.63 -13.39
C LEU A 47 49.81 -34.72 -14.29
N ASN A 48 49.46 -35.92 -14.77
CA ASN A 48 48.23 -36.14 -15.54
C ASN A 48 47.00 -35.84 -14.68
N SER A 49 46.95 -36.37 -13.45
CA SER A 49 45.84 -36.07 -12.52
C SER A 49 45.71 -34.58 -12.19
N ASN A 50 46.82 -33.86 -12.03
CA ASN A 50 46.79 -32.41 -11.82
C ASN A 50 46.31 -31.65 -13.06
N LYS A 51 46.69 -32.10 -14.26
CA LYS A 51 46.23 -31.51 -15.52
C LYS A 51 44.72 -31.68 -15.66
N ASP A 52 44.19 -32.88 -15.40
CA ASP A 52 42.76 -33.16 -15.51
C ASP A 52 41.95 -32.35 -14.50
N SER A 53 42.44 -32.26 -13.25
CA SER A 53 41.79 -31.44 -12.23
C SER A 53 41.80 -29.95 -12.59
N THR A 54 42.85 -29.47 -13.25
CA THR A 54 42.94 -28.08 -13.72
C THR A 54 41.94 -27.83 -14.86
N VAL A 55 41.92 -28.70 -15.87
CA VAL A 55 40.97 -28.61 -17.00
C VAL A 55 39.52 -28.66 -16.51
N LYS A 56 39.21 -29.59 -15.61
CA LYS A 56 37.88 -29.69 -14.98
C LYS A 56 37.45 -28.42 -14.27
N THR A 57 38.38 -27.79 -13.55
CA THR A 57 38.12 -26.54 -12.84
C THR A 57 37.90 -25.40 -13.83
N ASP A 58 38.71 -25.31 -14.88
CA ASP A 58 38.60 -24.29 -15.91
C ASP A 58 37.28 -24.39 -16.68
N VAL A 59 36.90 -25.60 -17.12
CA VAL A 59 35.61 -25.85 -17.79
C VAL A 59 34.45 -25.47 -16.88
N LYS A 60 34.46 -25.89 -15.61
CA LYS A 60 33.42 -25.52 -14.64
C LYS A 60 33.33 -23.99 -14.45
N ASN A 61 34.45 -23.30 -14.39
CA ASN A 61 34.49 -21.84 -14.30
C ASN A 61 33.92 -21.16 -15.54
N GLN A 62 34.19 -21.68 -16.74
CA GLN A 62 33.62 -21.17 -17.98
C GLN A 62 32.10 -21.40 -18.05
N LEU A 63 31.62 -22.59 -17.68
CA LEU A 63 30.18 -22.91 -17.61
C LEU A 63 29.46 -22.00 -16.61
N ASN A 64 30.02 -21.78 -15.42
CA ASN A 64 29.46 -20.86 -14.43
C ASN A 64 29.39 -19.41 -14.96
N ARG A 65 30.44 -18.95 -15.65
CA ARG A 65 30.42 -17.60 -16.23
C ARG A 65 29.36 -17.47 -17.33
N ALA A 66 29.21 -18.50 -18.17
CA ALA A 66 28.18 -18.53 -19.21
C ALA A 66 26.77 -18.54 -18.60
N ILE A 67 26.53 -19.33 -17.55
CA ILE A 67 25.22 -19.37 -16.89
C ILE A 67 24.86 -18.02 -16.26
N ASP A 68 25.84 -17.32 -15.67
CA ASP A 68 25.63 -15.99 -15.09
C ASP A 68 25.21 -14.96 -16.15
N TYR A 69 25.83 -14.99 -17.33
CA TYR A 69 25.42 -14.13 -18.45
C TYR A 69 24.00 -14.43 -18.94
N ILE A 70 23.64 -15.72 -19.05
CA ILE A 70 22.29 -16.14 -19.45
C ILE A 70 21.28 -15.72 -18.38
N ASN A 71 21.61 -15.88 -17.11
CA ASN A 71 20.77 -15.52 -15.98
C ASN A 71 20.47 -14.01 -15.94
N ASP A 72 21.50 -13.17 -16.10
CA ASP A 72 21.33 -11.71 -16.19
C ASP A 72 20.46 -11.30 -17.39
N ASP A 73 20.61 -11.97 -18.54
CA ASP A 73 19.77 -11.74 -19.72
C ASP A 73 18.32 -12.20 -19.52
N ILE A 74 18.07 -13.34 -18.84
CA ILE A 74 16.73 -13.80 -18.48
C ILE A 74 16.08 -12.81 -17.50
N ALA A 75 16.81 -12.36 -16.48
CA ALA A 75 16.29 -11.41 -15.50
C ALA A 75 15.89 -10.07 -16.12
N ARG A 76 16.59 -9.65 -17.20
CA ARG A 76 16.24 -8.45 -17.99
C ARG A 76 15.16 -8.70 -19.04
N SER A 77 14.91 -9.95 -19.42
CA SER A 77 13.92 -10.31 -20.42
C SER A 77 12.49 -10.16 -19.89
N ARG A 78 11.58 -9.75 -20.79
CA ARG A 78 10.14 -9.71 -20.51
C ARG A 78 9.42 -10.95 -21.01
N VAL A 79 9.87 -11.46 -22.14
CA VAL A 79 9.30 -12.64 -22.79
C VAL A 79 10.44 -13.60 -23.09
N ALA A 80 10.27 -14.86 -22.70
CA ALA A 80 11.14 -15.95 -23.09
C ALA A 80 10.37 -16.89 -24.02
N GLY A 81 11.02 -17.35 -25.09
CA GLY A 81 10.43 -18.24 -26.08
C GLY A 81 11.47 -19.11 -26.76
N ALA A 82 10.99 -19.96 -27.67
CA ALA A 82 11.80 -20.79 -28.54
C ALA A 82 11.73 -20.29 -29.99
N SER A 83 12.81 -20.44 -30.75
CA SER A 83 12.71 -20.33 -32.21
C SER A 83 11.79 -21.42 -32.78
N THR A 84 11.02 -21.07 -33.81
CA THR A 84 10.14 -21.99 -34.54
C THR A 84 10.59 -22.06 -36.00
N PRO A 85 10.58 -23.25 -36.65
CA PRO A 85 10.01 -24.51 -36.18
C PRO A 85 10.96 -25.39 -35.36
N VAL A 86 12.27 -25.12 -35.38
CA VAL A 86 13.28 -25.92 -34.67
C VAL A 86 13.58 -25.29 -33.31
N ARG A 87 13.23 -26.01 -32.23
CA ARG A 87 13.29 -25.51 -30.83
C ARG A 87 14.70 -25.62 -30.24
N ASP A 88 15.71 -25.26 -31.02
CA ASP A 88 17.14 -25.35 -30.62
C ASP A 88 17.72 -24.00 -30.21
N THR A 89 16.93 -22.93 -30.29
CA THR A 89 17.36 -21.58 -29.97
C THR A 89 16.45 -20.97 -28.90
N LEU A 90 17.04 -20.58 -27.78
CA LEU A 90 16.37 -19.79 -26.74
C LEU A 90 16.33 -18.34 -27.20
N ILE A 91 15.13 -17.76 -27.27
CA ILE A 91 14.92 -16.37 -27.64
C ILE A 91 14.40 -15.62 -26.42
N LEU A 92 15.08 -14.55 -26.05
CA LEU A 92 14.70 -13.64 -24.98
C LEU A 92 14.41 -12.27 -25.57
N ASN A 93 13.21 -11.75 -25.35
CA ASN A 93 12.83 -10.41 -25.78
C ASN A 93 12.82 -9.47 -24.58
N TYR A 94 13.49 -8.33 -24.71
CA TYR A 94 13.50 -7.27 -23.72
C TYR A 94 13.22 -5.91 -24.37
N PHE A 95 12.69 -4.98 -23.58
CA PHE A 95 12.39 -3.63 -24.03
C PHE A 95 13.25 -2.64 -23.26
N THR A 96 13.95 -1.77 -23.98
CA THR A 96 14.69 -0.66 -23.38
C THR A 96 13.72 0.37 -22.83
N THR A 97 14.08 1.00 -21.72
CA THR A 97 13.26 2.02 -21.02
C THR A 97 12.92 3.24 -21.87
N GLU A 98 13.63 3.46 -22.98
CA GLU A 98 13.51 4.68 -23.80
C GLU A 98 12.54 4.56 -24.99
N ALA A 99 12.11 3.35 -25.37
CA ALA A 99 11.11 3.14 -26.42
C ALA A 99 10.52 1.72 -26.36
N PRO A 100 9.28 1.52 -25.85
CA PRO A 100 8.66 0.20 -25.74
C PRO A 100 8.27 -0.42 -27.09
N THR A 101 8.52 0.25 -28.21
CA THR A 101 8.13 -0.20 -29.56
C THR A 101 9.22 -1.01 -30.26
N VAL A 102 10.47 -0.94 -29.81
CA VAL A 102 11.57 -1.72 -30.40
C VAL A 102 11.88 -2.89 -29.47
N SER A 103 11.37 -4.08 -29.82
CA SER A 103 11.75 -5.31 -29.13
C SER A 103 13.22 -5.60 -29.43
N ASN A 104 14.05 -5.60 -28.39
CA ASN A 104 15.40 -6.12 -28.49
C ASN A 104 15.35 -7.63 -28.25
N THR A 105 16.10 -8.38 -29.04
CA THR A 105 16.12 -9.84 -28.99
C THR A 105 17.51 -10.34 -28.60
N ILE A 106 17.60 -11.29 -27.69
CA ILE A 106 18.82 -12.03 -27.37
C ILE A 106 18.54 -13.48 -27.73
N GLU A 107 19.44 -14.08 -28.49
CA GLU A 107 19.29 -15.46 -28.92
C GLU A 107 20.49 -16.29 -28.49
N TYR A 108 20.21 -17.50 -27.99
CA TYR A 108 21.23 -18.50 -27.65
C TYR A 108 21.03 -19.75 -28.48
N GLN A 109 22.09 -20.21 -29.12
CA GLN A 109 22.06 -21.39 -29.97
C GLN A 109 23.29 -22.26 -29.71
N LEU A 110 23.06 -23.57 -29.57
CA LEU A 110 24.13 -24.55 -29.60
C LEU A 110 24.50 -24.87 -31.05
N THR A 111 25.79 -24.83 -31.38
CA THR A 111 26.29 -25.14 -32.72
C THR A 111 27.45 -26.11 -32.62
N ALA A 112 27.54 -27.08 -33.52
CA ALA A 112 28.72 -27.96 -33.61
C ALA A 112 29.98 -27.13 -33.92
N SER A 113 31.11 -27.50 -33.32
CA SER A 113 32.41 -26.96 -33.70
C SER A 113 32.81 -27.48 -35.08
N THR A 114 33.39 -26.61 -35.91
CA THR A 114 33.91 -26.98 -37.23
C THR A 114 35.43 -27.11 -37.20
N ASP A 115 36.03 -27.82 -38.17
CA ASP A 115 37.50 -27.92 -38.27
C ASP A 115 38.21 -26.56 -38.42
N THR A 116 37.47 -25.51 -38.79
CA THR A 116 37.99 -24.13 -38.90
C THR A 116 37.84 -23.31 -37.63
N ASP A 117 37.05 -23.79 -36.67
CA ASP A 117 36.86 -23.12 -35.39
C ASP A 117 38.07 -23.38 -34.47
N PRO A 118 38.56 -22.36 -33.74
CA PRO A 118 39.65 -22.54 -32.76
C PRO A 118 39.20 -23.26 -31.48
N TRP A 119 37.96 -23.73 -31.42
CA TRP A 119 37.28 -24.25 -30.22
C TRP A 119 37.40 -25.77 -30.16
N LEU A 120 37.64 -26.31 -28.96
CA LEU A 120 38.04 -27.71 -28.75
C LEU A 120 36.85 -28.65 -28.55
N GLY A 121 35.70 -28.11 -28.14
CA GLY A 121 34.51 -28.90 -27.84
C GLY A 121 33.75 -29.40 -29.07
N PRO A 122 32.91 -30.43 -28.93
CA PRO A 122 32.08 -30.90 -30.04
C PRO A 122 30.97 -29.88 -30.32
N ASN A 123 30.49 -29.17 -29.29
CA ASN A 123 29.57 -28.05 -29.44
C ASN A 123 30.06 -26.78 -28.74
N ILE A 124 29.57 -25.66 -29.28
CA ILE A 124 29.84 -24.29 -28.85
C ILE A 124 28.49 -23.60 -28.61
N LEU A 125 28.32 -22.96 -27.47
CA LEU A 125 27.16 -22.09 -27.22
C LEU A 125 27.45 -20.68 -27.74
N ARG A 126 26.60 -20.21 -28.63
CA ARG A 126 26.68 -18.87 -29.22
C ARG A 126 25.54 -18.00 -28.71
N ARG A 127 25.81 -16.70 -28.57
CA ARG A 127 24.87 -15.64 -28.19
C ARG A 127 24.88 -14.55 -29.26
N ARG A 128 23.71 -14.05 -29.66
CA ARG A 128 23.61 -12.83 -30.49
C ARG A 128 22.57 -11.87 -29.92
N VAL A 129 22.74 -10.57 -30.19
CA VAL A 129 21.83 -9.51 -29.75
C VAL A 129 21.32 -8.77 -30.98
N ASN A 130 20.00 -8.58 -31.08
CA ASN A 130 19.31 -7.79 -32.10
C ASN A 130 19.67 -8.20 -33.54
N GLY A 131 19.82 -9.51 -33.78
CA GLY A 131 20.21 -10.04 -35.09
C GLY A 131 21.65 -9.70 -35.51
N GLY A 132 22.49 -9.21 -34.59
CA GLY A 132 23.91 -8.99 -34.83
C GLY A 132 24.73 -10.28 -34.96
N ASP A 133 26.06 -10.13 -34.99
CA ASP A 133 26.98 -11.25 -35.13
C ASP A 133 26.94 -12.20 -33.93
N TRP A 134 27.11 -13.49 -34.21
CA TRP A 134 27.20 -14.53 -33.19
C TRP A 134 28.51 -14.43 -32.41
N GLN A 135 28.39 -14.30 -31.09
CA GLN A 135 29.50 -14.32 -30.14
C GLN A 135 29.56 -15.68 -29.45
N VAL A 136 30.74 -16.26 -29.34
CA VAL A 136 30.95 -17.51 -28.60
C VAL A 136 30.94 -17.21 -27.11
N LEU A 137 30.09 -17.92 -26.36
CA LEU A 137 29.95 -17.76 -24.91
C LEU A 137 30.74 -18.82 -24.14
N VAL A 138 30.64 -20.08 -24.56
CA VAL A 138 31.34 -21.22 -23.96
C VAL A 138 31.51 -22.34 -24.98
N ASP A 139 32.59 -23.10 -24.88
CA ASP A 139 32.87 -24.30 -25.68
C ASP A 139 32.83 -25.58 -24.81
N GLY A 140 33.15 -26.72 -25.41
CA GLY A 140 33.31 -27.97 -24.65
C GLY A 140 31.98 -28.55 -24.20
N LEU A 141 30.88 -28.18 -24.85
CA LEU A 141 29.55 -28.68 -24.51
C LEU A 141 29.29 -30.03 -25.16
N THR A 142 28.74 -30.98 -24.41
CA THR A 142 28.53 -32.34 -24.89
C THR A 142 27.53 -32.38 -26.07
N GLU A 143 27.71 -33.31 -27.00
CA GLU A 143 26.70 -33.65 -28.01
C GLU A 143 25.69 -34.68 -27.50
N ASN A 144 26.03 -35.39 -26.42
CA ASN A 144 25.21 -36.45 -25.87
C ASN A 144 23.93 -35.87 -25.28
N ASN A 145 22.79 -36.45 -25.67
CA ASN A 145 21.51 -36.02 -25.15
C ASN A 145 21.38 -36.37 -23.66
N VAL A 146 21.59 -35.38 -22.80
CA VAL A 146 21.50 -35.46 -21.34
C VAL A 146 20.07 -35.15 -20.83
N SER A 147 19.06 -35.51 -21.62
CA SER A 147 17.63 -35.18 -21.39
C SER A 147 17.06 -35.59 -20.03
N SER A 148 17.76 -36.40 -19.23
CA SER A 148 17.33 -36.76 -17.88
C SER A 148 17.64 -35.71 -16.81
N GLU A 149 18.49 -34.71 -17.07
CA GLU A 149 18.94 -33.76 -16.04
C GLU A 149 18.06 -32.50 -15.94
N LEU A 150 17.42 -32.05 -17.03
CA LEU A 150 16.50 -30.89 -17.00
C LEU A 150 15.09 -31.31 -17.44
N THR A 151 14.16 -31.39 -16.49
CA THR A 151 12.75 -31.75 -16.76
C THR A 151 11.85 -30.51 -16.81
N CYS A 152 11.04 -30.39 -17.87
CA CYS A 152 10.01 -29.37 -17.99
C CYS A 152 8.64 -29.86 -17.57
N ASN A 153 7.86 -29.02 -16.89
CA ASN A 153 6.46 -29.31 -16.64
C ASN A 153 5.63 -29.28 -17.93
N ASP A 154 5.97 -28.41 -18.87
CA ASP A 154 5.43 -28.41 -20.23
C ASP A 154 6.40 -29.17 -21.17
N PRO A 155 5.98 -30.26 -21.83
CA PRO A 155 6.81 -30.94 -22.83
C PRO A 155 7.14 -30.01 -24.01
N ASN A 156 6.29 -29.02 -24.29
CA ASN A 156 6.57 -27.94 -25.23
C ASN A 156 7.30 -26.76 -24.57
N GLY A 157 7.88 -26.91 -23.39
CA GLY A 157 8.71 -25.91 -22.72
C GLY A 157 10.21 -26.12 -22.92
N LEU A 158 10.64 -27.34 -23.28
CA LEU A 158 12.04 -27.69 -23.43
C LEU A 158 12.61 -27.17 -24.76
N ILE A 159 13.77 -26.52 -24.69
CA ILE A 159 14.52 -25.90 -25.78
C ILE A 159 15.95 -26.42 -25.74
N GLY A 160 16.52 -26.70 -26.91
CA GLY A 160 17.86 -27.22 -27.05
C GLY A 160 17.95 -28.73 -26.86
N SER A 161 19.12 -29.26 -27.19
CA SER A 161 19.49 -30.66 -26.98
C SER A 161 20.98 -30.74 -26.70
N GLY A 162 21.43 -31.86 -26.12
CA GLY A 162 22.85 -32.02 -25.76
C GLY A 162 23.28 -31.09 -24.63
N GLY A 163 24.43 -30.42 -24.82
CA GLY A 163 25.10 -29.62 -23.80
C GLY A 163 24.47 -28.28 -23.43
N PHE A 164 23.38 -27.87 -24.10
CA PHE A 164 22.57 -26.71 -23.70
C PHE A 164 21.09 -27.07 -23.73
N GLN A 165 20.43 -26.89 -22.59
CA GLN A 165 18.99 -27.08 -22.47
C GLN A 165 18.39 -25.91 -21.69
N ALA A 166 17.25 -25.42 -22.16
CA ALA A 166 16.47 -24.41 -21.46
C ALA A 166 15.01 -24.88 -21.35
N CYS A 167 14.41 -24.62 -20.20
CA CYS A 167 13.05 -24.99 -19.91
C CYS A 167 12.25 -23.73 -19.60
N ILE A 168 11.23 -23.45 -20.41
CA ILE A 168 10.36 -22.28 -20.22
C ILE A 168 9.01 -22.75 -19.69
N GLU A 169 8.61 -22.18 -18.56
CA GLU A 169 7.29 -22.38 -17.97
C GLU A 169 6.55 -21.06 -17.90
N THR A 170 5.33 -21.04 -18.44
CA THR A 170 4.45 -19.89 -18.37
C THR A 170 3.53 -20.00 -17.15
N GLY A 171 3.61 -19.03 -16.25
CA GLY A 171 2.66 -18.83 -15.17
C GLY A 171 1.93 -17.49 -15.29
N THR A 172 1.04 -17.22 -14.35
CA THR A 172 0.33 -15.95 -14.22
C THR A 172 0.52 -15.43 -12.80
N ALA A 173 0.99 -14.20 -12.65
CA ALA A 173 1.06 -13.52 -11.36
C ALA A 173 -0.34 -13.16 -10.84
N THR A 174 -0.44 -12.81 -9.56
CA THR A 174 -1.72 -12.47 -8.90
C THR A 174 -2.46 -11.30 -9.56
N ASN A 175 -1.75 -10.43 -10.27
CA ASN A 175 -2.29 -9.30 -11.02
C ASN A 175 -2.69 -9.66 -12.47
N GLY A 176 -2.74 -10.94 -12.83
CA GLY A 176 -3.08 -11.39 -14.19
C GLY A 176 -1.94 -11.28 -15.21
N THR A 177 -0.76 -10.81 -14.81
CA THR A 177 0.38 -10.66 -15.72
C THR A 177 1.07 -12.00 -15.96
N ALA A 178 1.42 -12.33 -17.21
CA ALA A 178 2.19 -13.54 -17.50
C ALA A 178 3.56 -13.50 -16.78
N VAL A 179 4.08 -14.64 -16.33
CA VAL A 179 5.42 -14.74 -15.75
C VAL A 179 6.09 -15.93 -16.39
N TYR A 180 7.34 -15.77 -16.83
CA TYR A 180 8.10 -16.84 -17.43
C TYR A 180 9.16 -17.31 -16.44
N ARG A 181 9.04 -18.55 -15.96
CA ARG A 181 10.13 -19.21 -15.22
C ARG A 181 11.00 -19.92 -16.25
N VAL A 182 12.28 -19.59 -16.28
CA VAL A 182 13.25 -20.18 -17.21
C VAL A 182 14.32 -20.90 -16.41
N ARG A 183 14.42 -22.21 -16.61
CA ARG A 183 15.49 -23.04 -16.05
C ARG A 183 16.49 -23.37 -17.14
N VAL A 184 17.78 -23.15 -16.91
CA VAL A 184 18.82 -23.40 -17.91
C VAL A 184 19.84 -24.38 -17.36
N GLY A 185 20.22 -25.36 -18.17
CA GLY A 185 21.29 -26.32 -17.91
C GLY A 185 22.37 -26.23 -18.98
N LEU A 186 23.63 -26.18 -18.53
CA LEU A 186 24.81 -26.34 -19.37
C LEU A 186 25.55 -27.61 -18.97
N PHE A 187 25.88 -28.43 -19.96
CA PHE A 187 26.52 -29.73 -19.76
C PHE A 187 27.81 -29.81 -20.59
N GLY A 188 28.94 -29.68 -19.90
CA GLY A 188 30.28 -29.78 -20.49
C GLY A 188 30.76 -31.23 -20.56
N GLU A 189 31.61 -31.50 -21.53
CA GLU A 189 32.27 -32.78 -21.75
C GLU A 189 33.77 -32.65 -21.49
N LEU A 190 34.31 -33.50 -20.62
CA LEU A 190 35.75 -33.61 -20.43
C LEU A 190 36.29 -34.75 -21.31
N PHE A 191 37.11 -34.39 -22.31
CA PHE A 191 37.83 -35.38 -23.10
C PHE A 191 39.02 -35.89 -22.31
N ASP A 192 39.03 -37.18 -21.99
CA ASP A 192 40.24 -37.83 -21.49
C ASP A 192 41.31 -37.81 -22.60
N THR A 193 42.44 -37.18 -22.30
CA THR A 193 43.55 -37.03 -23.25
C THR A 193 44.22 -38.36 -23.62
N GLU A 194 43.89 -39.48 -22.97
CA GLU A 194 44.47 -40.79 -23.30
C GLU A 194 43.74 -41.56 -24.41
N GLY A 195 42.63 -41.07 -24.97
CA GLY A 195 42.06 -41.52 -26.25
C GLY A 195 41.60 -42.98 -26.32
N THR A 196 41.63 -43.73 -25.22
CA THR A 196 41.27 -45.16 -25.17
C THR A 196 40.03 -45.46 -24.36
N ASP A 197 39.51 -44.52 -23.56
CA ASP A 197 38.31 -44.74 -22.76
C ASP A 197 37.19 -43.79 -23.20
N THR A 198 36.06 -44.37 -23.62
CA THR A 198 34.85 -43.63 -24.03
C THR A 198 34.05 -43.12 -22.81
N SER A 199 34.66 -43.11 -21.62
CA SER A 199 34.06 -42.71 -20.35
C SER A 199 34.12 -41.19 -20.18
N SER A 200 33.35 -40.49 -21.01
CA SER A 200 33.12 -39.05 -20.91
C SER A 200 32.51 -38.69 -19.55
N GLU A 201 33.21 -37.88 -18.74
CA GLU A 201 32.63 -37.28 -17.55
C GLU A 201 31.88 -36.00 -17.94
N THR A 202 30.56 -36.00 -17.73
CA THR A 202 29.73 -34.81 -17.96
C THR A 202 29.75 -33.90 -16.74
N LEU A 203 30.10 -32.64 -16.92
CA LEU A 203 29.97 -31.58 -15.91
C LEU A 203 28.66 -30.82 -16.12
N SER A 204 27.81 -30.71 -15.12
CA SER A 204 26.56 -29.93 -15.23
C SER A 204 26.52 -28.70 -14.32
N VAL A 205 25.94 -27.62 -14.85
CA VAL A 205 25.61 -26.38 -14.12
C VAL A 205 24.16 -26.03 -14.46
N LEU A 206 23.32 -25.88 -13.43
CA LEU A 206 21.91 -25.55 -13.58
C LEU A 206 21.57 -24.25 -12.86
N VAL A 207 20.69 -23.44 -13.46
CA VAL A 207 20.11 -22.24 -12.85
C VAL A 207 18.58 -22.22 -13.04
N ASP A 208 17.86 -21.66 -12.08
CA ASP A 208 16.42 -21.37 -12.16
C ASP A 208 16.20 -19.87 -11.95
N THR A 209 15.66 -19.20 -12.96
CA THR A 209 15.50 -17.75 -13.00
C THR A 209 14.12 -17.37 -13.48
N ILE A 210 13.57 -16.28 -12.94
CA ILE A 210 12.26 -15.76 -13.32
C ILE A 210 12.43 -14.51 -14.19
N ALA A 211 11.94 -14.56 -15.42
CA ALA A 211 11.71 -13.40 -16.26
C ALA A 211 10.35 -12.80 -15.93
N ARG A 212 10.33 -11.53 -15.51
CA ARG A 212 9.08 -10.82 -15.23
C ARG A 212 8.52 -10.30 -16.56
N SER A 213 7.38 -10.83 -17.00
CA SER A 213 6.60 -10.06 -17.97
C SER A 213 6.16 -8.81 -17.24
N ILE A 214 6.65 -7.67 -17.67
CA ILE A 214 5.86 -6.46 -17.56
C ILE A 214 5.20 -6.35 -18.93
N THR A 215 4.04 -7.01 -19.08
CA THR A 215 3.07 -6.55 -20.08
C THR A 215 3.03 -5.03 -19.92
N PRO A 216 3.28 -4.24 -20.97
CA PRO A 216 3.19 -2.80 -20.83
C PRO A 216 1.73 -2.48 -20.48
N THR A 217 1.43 -2.45 -19.19
CA THR A 217 0.21 -1.88 -18.67
C THR A 217 0.38 -0.40 -18.91
N VAL A 218 -0.06 0.04 -20.09
CA VAL A 218 -0.28 1.45 -20.34
C VAL A 218 -1.17 1.96 -19.21
N SER A 219 -0.80 3.11 -18.65
CA SER A 219 -1.58 3.71 -17.58
C SER A 219 -2.99 4.03 -18.09
N PRO A 220 -4.02 3.99 -17.24
CA PRO A 220 -5.34 4.45 -17.64
C PRO A 220 -5.35 5.96 -17.90
N PRO A 221 -6.19 6.47 -18.82
CA PRO A 221 -6.37 7.90 -19.01
C PRO A 221 -7.03 8.54 -17.79
N ASN A 222 -6.59 9.75 -17.45
CA ASN A 222 -7.25 10.60 -16.48
C ASN A 222 -8.12 11.62 -17.23
N ILE A 223 -9.41 11.31 -17.36
CA ILE A 223 -10.39 12.07 -18.14
C ILE A 223 -10.85 13.27 -17.33
N ASN A 224 -10.83 14.44 -17.97
CA ASN A 224 -11.42 15.67 -17.47
C ASN A 224 -12.53 16.11 -18.42
N LEU A 225 -13.55 16.73 -17.86
CA LEU A 225 -14.59 17.42 -18.62
C LEU A 225 -14.12 18.85 -18.90
N VAL A 226 -14.24 19.26 -20.15
CA VAL A 226 -14.15 20.67 -20.55
C VAL A 226 -15.57 21.23 -20.51
N ASP A 227 -15.75 22.46 -20.02
CA ASP A 227 -17.07 23.07 -19.79
C ASP A 227 -18.01 22.81 -20.97
N PRO A 228 -19.15 22.11 -20.76
CA PRO A 228 -20.03 21.72 -21.85
C PRO A 228 -20.66 22.98 -22.44
N VAL A 229 -20.36 23.26 -23.71
CA VAL A 229 -20.95 24.41 -24.42
C VAL A 229 -22.31 24.06 -25.03
N ASP A 230 -22.74 22.79 -24.96
CA ASP A 230 -23.96 22.23 -25.56
C ASP A 230 -24.33 20.87 -24.90
N LEU A 231 -25.36 20.18 -25.40
CA LEU A 231 -25.75 18.79 -25.04
C LEU A 231 -24.69 17.71 -25.42
N THR A 232 -23.49 18.11 -25.85
CA THR A 232 -22.37 17.21 -26.17
C THR A 232 -21.12 17.66 -25.41
N PRO A 233 -20.77 17.01 -24.28
CA PRO A 233 -19.60 17.39 -23.52
C PRO A 233 -18.31 17.13 -24.31
N GLU A 234 -17.30 17.96 -24.07
CA GLU A 234 -15.95 17.72 -24.58
C GLU A 234 -15.09 17.13 -23.47
N LEU A 235 -14.41 16.03 -23.77
CA LEU A 235 -13.52 15.32 -22.86
C LEU A 235 -12.07 15.66 -23.20
N SER A 236 -11.21 15.76 -22.18
CA SER A 236 -9.78 15.94 -22.37
C SER A 236 -8.93 15.12 -21.41
N TRP A 237 -7.83 14.57 -21.91
CA TRP A 237 -6.84 13.85 -21.08
C TRP A 237 -5.42 13.96 -21.68
N PRO A 238 -4.37 13.88 -20.85
CA PRO A 238 -2.99 13.81 -21.35
C PRO A 238 -2.75 12.51 -22.14
N ALA A 239 -1.98 12.60 -23.22
CA ALA A 239 -1.50 11.43 -23.94
C ALA A 239 -0.62 10.55 -23.03
N ILE A 240 -0.88 9.25 -23.06
CA ILE A 240 -0.21 8.23 -22.27
C ILE A 240 0.87 7.58 -23.12
N ASN A 241 2.09 7.57 -22.59
CA ASN A 241 3.22 6.96 -23.27
C ASN A 241 2.99 5.46 -23.47
N GLY A 242 3.11 4.99 -24.72
CA GLY A 242 2.93 3.60 -25.12
C GLY A 242 1.49 3.21 -25.48
N ALA A 243 0.51 4.11 -25.38
CA ALA A 243 -0.85 3.85 -25.85
C ALA A 243 -0.97 4.10 -27.36
N ASP A 244 -1.47 3.10 -28.10
CA ASP A 244 -1.75 3.19 -29.54
C ASP A 244 -3.09 3.90 -29.79
N ASN A 245 -4.09 3.61 -28.95
CA ASN A 245 -5.40 4.24 -29.00
C ASN A 245 -6.10 4.24 -27.63
N TYR A 246 -7.22 4.93 -27.56
CA TYR A 246 -8.06 5.06 -26.36
C TYR A 246 -9.48 4.63 -26.68
N ARG A 247 -10.15 4.06 -25.68
CA ARG A 247 -11.56 3.73 -25.76
C ARG A 247 -12.30 4.36 -24.59
N ILE A 248 -13.34 5.11 -24.92
CA ILE A 248 -14.18 5.81 -23.95
C ILE A 248 -15.50 5.08 -23.86
N TYR A 249 -15.99 4.89 -22.64
CA TYR A 249 -17.27 4.29 -22.34
C TYR A 249 -18.14 5.32 -21.64
N SER A 250 -19.41 5.37 -22.01
CA SER A 250 -20.37 6.28 -21.42
C SER A 250 -21.55 5.53 -20.82
N CYS A 251 -22.18 6.14 -19.82
CA CYS A 251 -23.50 5.75 -19.36
C CYS A 251 -24.34 7.02 -19.18
N THR A 252 -25.65 6.91 -19.44
CA THR A 252 -26.64 7.97 -19.20
C THR A 252 -27.70 7.45 -18.25
N THR A 253 -28.17 8.31 -17.35
CA THR A 253 -29.21 7.94 -16.39
C THR A 253 -29.92 9.18 -15.87
N THR A 254 -31.19 8.99 -15.50
CA THR A 254 -31.96 9.94 -14.69
C THR A 254 -31.75 9.72 -13.19
N ASP A 255 -31.18 8.58 -12.81
CA ASP A 255 -30.94 8.13 -11.43
C ASP A 255 -29.46 8.28 -11.03
N VAL A 256 -29.11 8.16 -9.76
CA VAL A 256 -27.78 8.59 -9.27
C VAL A 256 -26.62 7.64 -9.55
N THR A 257 -26.88 6.38 -9.89
CA THR A 257 -25.83 5.40 -10.13
C THR A 257 -25.49 5.28 -11.61
N CYS A 258 -24.58 6.12 -12.08
CA CYS A 258 -23.95 5.95 -13.40
C CYS A 258 -22.44 5.79 -13.22
N THR A 259 -21.96 4.56 -13.35
CA THR A 259 -20.53 4.26 -13.40
C THR A 259 -20.29 3.44 -14.65
N PRO A 260 -19.68 4.01 -15.71
CA PRO A 260 -19.46 3.26 -16.94
C PRO A 260 -18.53 2.07 -16.71
N ILE A 261 -18.90 0.90 -17.22
CA ILE A 261 -18.17 -0.36 -17.10
C ILE A 261 -17.68 -0.78 -18.50
N PRO A 262 -16.35 -0.80 -18.71
CA PRO A 262 -15.76 -1.25 -19.97
C PRO A 262 -16.24 -2.64 -20.40
N GLY A 263 -16.78 -2.73 -21.61
CA GLY A 263 -17.23 -3.99 -22.23
C GLY A 263 -18.68 -4.37 -21.97
N THR A 264 -19.36 -3.74 -21.01
CA THR A 264 -20.82 -3.86 -20.85
C THR A 264 -21.54 -2.62 -21.34
N ASP A 265 -20.98 -1.44 -21.05
CA ASP A 265 -21.60 -0.17 -21.42
C ASP A 265 -21.21 0.26 -22.84
N PRO A 266 -22.02 1.12 -23.48
CA PRO A 266 -21.75 1.62 -24.82
C PRO A 266 -20.38 2.29 -24.90
N GLN A 267 -19.65 1.98 -25.98
CA GLN A 267 -18.48 2.76 -26.36
C GLN A 267 -18.95 4.09 -26.95
N ASP A 268 -18.40 5.19 -26.47
CA ASP A 268 -18.62 6.51 -27.03
C ASP A 268 -17.74 6.68 -28.27
N GLY A 269 -18.34 6.48 -29.45
CA GLY A 269 -17.66 6.60 -30.74
C GLY A 269 -16.75 5.42 -31.11
N SER A 270 -15.81 5.67 -32.01
CA SER A 270 -14.76 4.72 -32.41
C SER A 270 -13.51 4.87 -31.54
N ASP A 271 -12.60 3.89 -31.61
CA ASP A 271 -11.30 3.99 -30.94
C ASP A 271 -10.57 5.28 -31.38
N ILE A 272 -10.09 6.03 -30.39
CA ILE A 272 -9.44 7.33 -30.58
C ILE A 272 -7.96 7.07 -30.76
N SER A 273 -7.42 7.29 -31.96
CA SER A 273 -5.99 7.11 -32.23
C SER A 273 -5.15 8.03 -31.34
N GLY A 274 -4.16 7.49 -30.65
CA GLY A 274 -3.30 8.27 -29.77
C GLY A 274 -2.32 9.16 -30.54
N ALA A 275 -2.24 10.43 -30.16
CA ALA A 275 -1.07 11.24 -30.47
C ALA A 275 0.08 10.85 -29.52
N PRO A 276 1.33 10.78 -29.98
CA PRO A 276 2.46 10.35 -29.14
C PRO A 276 2.78 11.31 -27.99
N THR A 277 2.28 12.56 -28.05
CA THR A 277 2.47 13.60 -27.04
C THR A 277 1.33 14.63 -27.11
N GLY A 278 1.00 15.27 -25.99
CA GLY A 278 0.04 16.39 -25.93
C GLY A 278 -1.25 16.07 -25.16
N MET A 279 -2.19 17.02 -25.18
CA MET A 279 -3.56 16.80 -24.69
C MET A 279 -4.40 16.21 -25.83
N ILE A 280 -5.17 15.18 -25.51
CA ILE A 280 -6.16 14.59 -26.40
C ILE A 280 -7.49 15.21 -26.03
N THR A 281 -8.25 15.68 -27.03
CA THR A 281 -9.63 16.13 -26.87
C THR A 281 -10.57 15.24 -27.69
N HIS A 282 -11.74 14.98 -27.13
CA HIS A 282 -12.77 14.16 -27.77
C HIS A 282 -14.15 14.77 -27.52
N GLN A 283 -14.84 15.10 -28.61
CA GLN A 283 -16.23 15.50 -28.56
C GLN A 283 -17.09 14.23 -28.52
N THR A 284 -17.89 14.09 -27.47
CA THR A 284 -18.68 12.88 -27.25
C THR A 284 -19.80 12.77 -28.26
N VAL A 285 -20.13 11.55 -28.69
CA VAL A 285 -21.28 11.30 -29.58
C VAL A 285 -22.54 10.92 -28.80
N THR A 286 -22.40 10.69 -27.50
CA THR A 286 -23.51 10.43 -26.59
C THR A 286 -24.36 11.69 -26.42
N ALA A 287 -25.50 11.75 -27.11
CA ALA A 287 -26.54 12.73 -26.82
C ALA A 287 -27.34 12.24 -25.61
N ALA A 288 -27.22 12.94 -24.47
CA ALA A 288 -28.12 12.72 -23.33
C ALA A 288 -29.33 13.66 -23.44
N ALA A 289 -30.46 13.26 -22.87
CA ALA A 289 -31.62 14.12 -22.81
C ALA A 289 -31.41 15.29 -21.85
N ASP A 290 -32.26 16.29 -21.96
CA ASP A 290 -32.22 17.49 -21.13
C ASP A 290 -32.28 17.14 -19.63
N GLY A 291 -31.29 17.59 -18.86
CA GLY A 291 -31.19 17.29 -17.42
C GLY A 291 -30.76 15.86 -17.06
N GLU A 292 -30.38 15.01 -18.03
CA GLU A 292 -29.78 13.70 -17.73
C GLU A 292 -28.33 13.84 -17.25
N ARG A 293 -27.96 12.93 -16.35
CA ARG A 293 -26.57 12.75 -15.93
C ARG A 293 -25.87 11.84 -16.92
N VAL A 294 -24.73 12.29 -17.43
CA VAL A 294 -23.84 11.50 -18.27
C VAL A 294 -22.48 11.34 -17.59
N CYS A 295 -21.98 10.11 -17.56
CA CYS A 295 -20.68 9.79 -16.98
C CYS A 295 -19.80 9.08 -18.01
N PHE A 296 -18.49 9.32 -17.94
CA PHE A 296 -17.49 8.79 -18.86
C PHE A 296 -16.34 8.14 -18.10
N THR A 297 -15.82 7.04 -18.64
CA THR A 297 -14.52 6.48 -18.24
C THR A 297 -13.75 6.02 -19.47
N GLY A 298 -12.45 5.80 -19.33
CA GLY A 298 -11.59 5.40 -20.43
C GLY A 298 -10.59 4.32 -20.09
N VAL A 299 -10.18 3.60 -21.13
CA VAL A 299 -9.03 2.69 -21.11
C VAL A 299 -8.06 3.09 -22.21
N SER A 300 -6.78 2.93 -21.95
CA SER A 300 -5.75 3.04 -22.98
C SER A 300 -5.45 1.64 -23.53
N ILE A 301 -5.12 1.57 -24.82
CA ILE A 301 -4.87 0.31 -25.51
C ILE A 301 -3.46 0.35 -26.10
N SER A 302 -2.68 -0.70 -25.85
CA SER A 302 -1.36 -0.91 -26.43
C SER A 302 -1.25 -2.32 -26.99
N SER A 303 -0.96 -2.43 -28.29
CA SER A 303 -0.84 -3.70 -29.02
C SER A 303 -2.04 -4.63 -28.78
N GLY A 304 -3.25 -4.07 -28.69
CA GLY A 304 -4.49 -4.80 -28.45
C GLY A 304 -4.79 -5.14 -26.98
N THR A 305 -3.92 -4.77 -26.04
CA THR A 305 -4.14 -4.96 -24.59
C THR A 305 -4.67 -3.68 -23.97
N GLN A 306 -5.72 -3.77 -23.15
CA GLN A 306 -6.31 -2.63 -22.43
C GLN A 306 -5.63 -2.40 -21.07
N SER A 307 -5.55 -1.14 -20.66
CA SER A 307 -5.25 -0.75 -19.28
C SER A 307 -6.38 -1.16 -18.34
N VAL A 308 -6.16 -0.98 -17.03
CA VAL A 308 -7.28 -0.86 -16.08
C VAL A 308 -8.17 0.34 -16.44
N THR A 309 -9.37 0.41 -15.86
CA THR A 309 -10.29 1.54 -16.02
C THR A 309 -9.72 2.81 -15.40
N GLY A 310 -9.85 3.93 -16.10
CA GLY A 310 -9.49 5.26 -15.58
C GLY A 310 -10.47 5.81 -14.56
N ASN A 311 -10.29 7.09 -14.23
CA ASN A 311 -11.25 7.79 -13.40
C ASN A 311 -12.60 7.92 -14.12
N VAL A 312 -13.63 8.24 -13.34
CA VAL A 312 -14.96 8.55 -13.87
C VAL A 312 -15.14 10.06 -13.83
N ALA A 313 -15.56 10.63 -14.95
CA ALA A 313 -15.92 12.04 -15.07
C ALA A 313 -17.39 12.17 -15.42
N CYS A 314 -18.17 12.89 -14.61
CA CYS A 314 -19.62 13.04 -14.79
C CYS A 314 -20.01 14.50 -14.94
N THR A 315 -21.00 14.76 -15.78
CA THR A 315 -21.66 16.07 -15.91
C THR A 315 -23.17 15.91 -16.03
N ILE A 316 -23.90 16.98 -15.75
CA ILE A 316 -25.32 17.12 -16.06
C ILE A 316 -25.38 18.05 -17.26
N LEU A 317 -26.07 17.63 -18.32
CA LEU A 317 -26.21 18.50 -19.50
C LEU A 317 -27.08 19.70 -19.17
N ASN A 318 -26.66 20.88 -19.65
CA ASN A 318 -27.34 22.13 -19.35
C ASN A 318 -28.80 22.05 -19.78
N PRO A 319 -29.73 22.22 -18.83
CA PRO A 319 -31.15 22.11 -19.08
C PRO A 319 -31.66 23.26 -19.96
N THR A 320 -32.30 22.95 -21.08
CA THR A 320 -32.92 23.90 -22.03
C THR A 320 -34.26 24.47 -21.55
N ALA A 321 -34.79 23.95 -20.44
CA ALA A 321 -36.02 24.43 -19.83
C ALA A 321 -35.74 25.15 -18.51
N VAL A 322 -36.49 26.23 -18.25
CA VAL A 322 -36.53 26.90 -16.94
C VAL A 322 -36.96 25.88 -15.87
N PRO A 323 -36.34 25.89 -14.68
CA PRO A 323 -36.68 24.91 -13.66
C PRO A 323 -38.14 24.98 -13.22
N THR A 324 -38.74 23.83 -12.95
CA THR A 324 -40.08 23.73 -12.39
C THR A 324 -40.12 24.28 -10.96
N ALA A 325 -41.25 24.90 -10.61
CA ALA A 325 -41.47 25.38 -9.25
C ALA A 325 -41.48 24.19 -8.27
N ILE A 326 -40.68 24.29 -7.21
CA ILE A 326 -40.63 23.30 -6.13
C ILE A 326 -42.00 23.26 -5.43
N SER A 327 -42.59 22.08 -5.26
CA SER A 327 -43.93 21.94 -4.68
C SER A 327 -43.94 22.03 -3.14
N SER A 328 -45.11 22.26 -2.53
CA SER A 328 -45.25 22.42 -1.06
C SER A 328 -45.04 21.10 -0.34
N SER A 329 -45.33 20.01 -1.04
CA SER A 329 -45.08 18.65 -0.58
C SER A 329 -43.61 18.31 -0.55
N ASP A 330 -42.81 18.90 -1.45
CA ASP A 330 -41.37 18.68 -1.51
C ASP A 330 -40.63 19.47 -0.43
N LEU A 331 -41.13 20.66 -0.08
CA LEU A 331 -40.56 21.45 1.00
C LEU A 331 -40.92 20.84 2.36
N VAL A 332 -39.94 20.39 3.13
CA VAL A 332 -40.07 19.89 4.51
C VAL A 332 -39.47 20.93 5.44
N VAL A 333 -40.23 21.31 6.48
CA VAL A 333 -39.78 22.20 7.56
C VAL A 333 -40.09 21.48 8.87
N THR A 334 -39.08 21.12 9.65
CA THR A 334 -39.29 20.43 10.93
C THR A 334 -39.79 21.42 12.01
N PRO A 335 -40.64 20.97 12.96
CA PRO A 335 -41.15 21.82 14.04
C PRO A 335 -40.19 21.95 15.22
N ASP A 336 -38.87 21.90 14.98
CA ASP A 336 -37.87 22.02 16.05
C ASP A 336 -37.56 23.50 16.34
N ILE A 337 -36.88 23.78 17.46
CA ILE A 337 -36.44 25.13 17.88
C ILE A 337 -35.63 25.79 16.75
N VAL A 338 -34.81 24.97 16.09
CA VAL A 338 -34.12 25.29 14.85
C VAL A 338 -34.77 24.49 13.72
N PRO A 339 -35.56 25.11 12.81
CA PRO A 339 -36.19 24.39 11.72
C PRO A 339 -35.14 23.86 10.75
N GLU A 340 -35.22 22.57 10.45
CA GLU A 340 -34.51 21.92 9.35
C GLU A 340 -35.39 22.04 8.11
N VAL A 341 -34.86 22.71 7.08
CA VAL A 341 -35.53 22.94 5.80
C VAL A 341 -34.91 22.02 4.76
N SER A 342 -35.74 21.28 4.02
CA SER A 342 -35.25 20.51 2.88
C SER A 342 -36.25 20.41 1.73
N TRP A 343 -35.77 20.16 0.52
CA TRP A 343 -36.62 20.04 -0.68
C TRP A 343 -36.07 19.05 -1.72
N SER A 344 -36.98 18.49 -2.52
CA SER A 344 -36.67 17.67 -3.69
C SER A 344 -35.92 18.49 -4.74
N ARG A 345 -34.84 17.93 -5.30
CA ARG A 345 -34.05 18.56 -6.34
C ARG A 345 -34.84 18.61 -7.66
N ASP A 346 -34.80 19.75 -8.31
CA ASP A 346 -35.12 19.86 -9.75
C ASP A 346 -33.85 19.58 -10.56
N THR A 347 -33.88 18.55 -11.42
CA THR A 347 -32.74 18.13 -12.26
C THR A 347 -32.34 19.21 -13.27
N SER A 348 -33.23 20.15 -13.57
CA SER A 348 -32.98 21.27 -14.46
C SER A 348 -32.41 22.52 -13.75
N ALA A 349 -32.20 22.48 -12.44
CA ALA A 349 -31.69 23.62 -11.68
C ALA A 349 -30.19 23.52 -11.39
N VAL A 350 -29.48 24.64 -11.59
CA VAL A 350 -28.05 24.83 -11.30
C VAL A 350 -27.87 25.62 -10.01
N ASP A 351 -28.76 26.56 -9.72
CA ASP A 351 -28.74 27.41 -8.53
C ASP A 351 -30.03 27.27 -7.73
N TYR A 352 -29.94 27.43 -6.40
CA TYR A 352 -31.11 27.52 -5.52
C TYR A 352 -31.01 28.76 -4.63
N TYR A 353 -32.14 29.43 -4.46
CA TYR A 353 -32.31 30.62 -3.63
C TYR A 353 -33.37 30.34 -2.56
N LEU A 354 -32.96 30.35 -1.30
CA LEU A 354 -33.82 30.14 -0.15
C LEU A 354 -34.29 31.50 0.40
N TYR A 355 -35.60 31.68 0.44
CA TYR A 355 -36.26 32.85 0.99
C TYR A 355 -36.81 32.57 2.36
N ARG A 356 -36.78 33.58 3.22
CA ARG A 356 -37.36 33.54 4.56
C ARG A 356 -38.24 34.74 4.81
N CYS A 357 -39.38 34.52 5.45
CA CYS A 357 -40.23 35.58 5.95
C CYS A 357 -40.71 35.26 7.38
N PRO A 358 -40.78 36.23 8.28
CA PRO A 358 -41.45 36.06 9.56
C PRO A 358 -42.97 36.24 9.41
N THR A 359 -43.77 35.39 10.04
CA THR A 359 -45.22 35.57 10.20
C THR A 359 -45.63 35.48 11.67
N LEU A 360 -46.66 36.24 12.05
CA LEU A 360 -47.31 36.15 13.36
C LEU A 360 -48.37 35.04 13.40
N ASP A 361 -48.82 34.58 12.24
CA ASP A 361 -49.84 33.54 12.10
C ASP A 361 -49.40 32.50 11.06
N PRO A 362 -49.09 31.25 11.45
CA PRO A 362 -48.68 30.19 10.53
C PRO A 362 -49.81 29.79 9.57
N SER A 363 -51.06 30.19 9.82
CA SER A 363 -52.18 30.00 8.90
C SER A 363 -52.33 31.12 7.87
N SER A 364 -51.59 32.23 8.02
CA SER A 364 -51.48 33.31 7.04
C SER A 364 -50.11 33.25 6.36
N PRO A 365 -49.96 32.53 5.23
CA PRO A 365 -48.67 32.45 4.55
C PRO A 365 -48.25 33.84 4.11
N CYS A 366 -46.99 34.21 4.41
CA CYS A 366 -46.42 35.39 3.82
C CYS A 366 -46.38 35.22 2.30
N THR A 367 -46.56 36.31 1.56
CA THR A 367 -46.33 36.28 0.11
C THR A 367 -44.95 36.85 -0.15
N ILE A 368 -44.07 36.05 -0.74
CA ILE A 368 -42.74 36.49 -1.17
C ILE A 368 -42.83 36.74 -2.68
N THR A 369 -42.76 38.01 -3.07
CA THR A 369 -42.77 38.42 -4.48
C THR A 369 -41.33 38.64 -4.90
N VAL A 370 -40.79 37.75 -5.74
CA VAL A 370 -39.40 37.82 -6.21
C VAL A 370 -39.40 38.19 -7.67
N THR A 371 -38.80 39.33 -7.98
CA THR A 371 -38.64 39.80 -9.36
C THR A 371 -37.28 39.39 -9.94
N ASP A 372 -36.25 39.38 -9.10
CA ASP A 372 -34.91 38.90 -9.42
C ASP A 372 -34.27 38.30 -8.15
N PRO A 373 -34.01 36.98 -8.13
CA PRO A 373 -33.49 36.32 -6.95
C PRO A 373 -32.04 36.71 -6.61
N THR A 374 -31.28 37.27 -7.54
CA THR A 374 -29.88 37.66 -7.30
C THR A 374 -29.74 38.99 -6.55
N THR A 375 -30.79 39.81 -6.55
CA THR A 375 -30.79 41.16 -5.97
C THR A 375 -31.80 41.35 -4.84
N ASP A 376 -32.59 40.31 -4.51
CA ASP A 376 -33.62 40.39 -3.48
C ASP A 376 -33.02 40.32 -2.06
N PRO A 377 -33.26 41.33 -1.21
CA PRO A 377 -32.73 41.37 0.16
C PRO A 377 -33.31 40.31 1.10
N ASN A 378 -34.37 39.59 0.70
CA ASN A 378 -35.00 38.54 1.51
C ASN A 378 -34.40 37.15 1.25
N VAL A 379 -33.39 37.04 0.38
CA VAL A 379 -32.61 35.80 0.21
C VAL A 379 -31.76 35.59 1.45
N VAL A 380 -32.00 34.49 2.14
CA VAL A 380 -31.21 34.10 3.33
C VAL A 380 -30.01 33.25 2.92
N LEU A 381 -30.16 32.48 1.83
CA LEU A 381 -29.09 31.67 1.29
C LEU A 381 -29.22 31.56 -0.24
N SER A 382 -28.10 31.73 -0.93
CA SER A 382 -27.92 31.30 -2.32
C SER A 382 -26.83 30.23 -2.35
N PHE A 383 -27.08 29.11 -3.01
CA PHE A 383 -26.02 28.13 -3.25
C PHE A 383 -26.17 27.51 -4.65
N ARG A 384 -25.01 27.20 -5.24
CA ARG A 384 -24.92 26.46 -6.50
C ARG A 384 -24.98 24.97 -6.18
N ALA A 385 -25.83 24.23 -6.90
CA ALA A 385 -25.95 22.79 -6.70
C ALA A 385 -24.59 22.11 -6.94
N PRO A 386 -24.06 21.32 -5.98
CA PRO A 386 -22.78 20.64 -6.18
C PRO A 386 -22.88 19.66 -7.35
N THR A 387 -21.85 19.62 -8.19
CA THR A 387 -21.75 18.74 -9.37
C THR A 387 -21.41 17.29 -9.02
N ASP A 388 -21.26 16.97 -7.74
CA ASP A 388 -20.64 15.73 -7.29
C ASP A 388 -21.62 14.72 -6.67
N THR A 389 -21.25 13.45 -6.76
CA THR A 389 -22.00 12.19 -6.54
C THR A 389 -22.79 12.02 -5.23
N ALA A 390 -22.67 12.89 -4.23
CA ALA A 390 -23.18 12.64 -2.88
C ALA A 390 -24.39 13.50 -2.51
N PHE A 391 -25.39 13.61 -3.40
CA PHE A 391 -26.49 14.54 -3.17
C PHE A 391 -27.86 14.01 -3.63
N ASP A 392 -28.25 12.87 -3.07
CA ASP A 392 -29.42 12.09 -3.52
C ASP A 392 -30.64 12.11 -2.57
N ALA A 393 -30.67 13.03 -1.62
CA ALA A 393 -31.86 13.26 -0.81
C ALA A 393 -31.86 14.71 -0.37
N ASN A 394 -33.03 15.36 -0.50
CA ASN A 394 -33.46 16.54 0.26
C ASN A 394 -32.34 17.50 0.67
N ILE A 395 -32.18 18.62 -0.04
CA ILE A 395 -31.12 19.60 0.28
C ILE A 395 -31.31 20.14 1.71
N PRO A 396 -30.51 19.73 2.71
CA PRO A 396 -30.78 20.09 4.08
C PRO A 396 -30.16 21.44 4.39
N TRP A 397 -30.92 22.28 5.08
CA TRP A 397 -30.46 23.54 5.60
C TRP A 397 -30.97 23.73 7.02
N ASN A 398 -30.05 24.08 7.93
CA ASN A 398 -30.37 24.38 9.32
C ASN A 398 -30.41 25.90 9.49
N GLU A 399 -31.53 26.39 10.00
CA GLU A 399 -31.65 27.79 10.41
C GLU A 399 -30.68 28.07 11.58
N THR A 400 -30.10 29.27 11.62
CA THR A 400 -29.15 29.66 12.68
C THR A 400 -29.75 30.69 13.63
N GLN A 401 -30.95 31.19 13.31
CA GLN A 401 -31.65 32.20 14.09
C GLN A 401 -32.93 31.63 14.69
N ASP A 402 -33.14 31.85 15.98
CA ASP A 402 -34.43 31.60 16.60
C ASP A 402 -35.46 32.63 16.11
N PRO A 403 -36.70 32.21 15.81
CA PRO A 403 -37.75 33.16 15.53
C PRO A 403 -38.02 34.03 16.76
N PRO A 404 -38.31 35.34 16.59
CA PRO A 404 -38.76 36.17 17.69
C PRO A 404 -39.97 35.55 18.41
N ALA A 405 -40.10 35.79 19.71
CA ALA A 405 -41.19 35.23 20.50
C ALA A 405 -42.56 35.47 19.84
N ASN A 406 -43.35 34.40 19.68
CA ASN A 406 -44.65 34.37 19.01
C ASN A 406 -44.63 34.64 17.48
N GLN A 407 -43.50 34.38 16.82
CA GLN A 407 -43.41 34.35 15.36
C GLN A 407 -43.05 32.95 14.86
N ALA A 408 -43.37 32.67 13.60
CA ALA A 408 -42.86 31.52 12.87
C ALA A 408 -42.10 32.01 11.63
N PHE A 409 -41.05 31.29 11.23
CA PHE A 409 -40.44 31.48 9.92
C PHE A 409 -41.16 30.63 8.88
N CYS A 410 -41.41 31.23 7.72
CA CYS A 410 -41.81 30.49 6.53
C CYS A 410 -40.74 30.58 5.44
N TYR A 411 -40.58 29.48 4.73
CA TYR A 411 -39.54 29.29 3.73
C TYR A 411 -40.13 29.05 2.35
N GLY A 412 -39.46 29.57 1.33
CA GLY A 412 -39.74 29.29 -0.08
C GLY A 412 -38.43 29.11 -0.84
N VAL A 413 -38.43 28.29 -1.88
CA VAL A 413 -37.23 27.99 -2.66
C VAL A 413 -37.49 28.34 -4.13
N VAL A 414 -36.57 29.09 -4.72
CA VAL A 414 -36.52 29.34 -6.17
C VAL A 414 -35.32 28.61 -6.73
N ALA A 415 -35.56 27.76 -7.72
CA ALA A 415 -34.55 27.08 -8.49
C ALA A 415 -34.20 27.91 -9.73
N GLY A 416 -32.94 27.95 -10.14
CA GLY A 416 -32.48 28.75 -11.28
C GLY A 416 -31.48 27.99 -12.16
N ASN A 417 -31.44 28.36 -13.43
CA ASN A 417 -30.41 27.96 -14.38
C ASN A 417 -30.13 29.11 -15.36
N GLU A 418 -29.35 28.86 -16.41
CA GLU A 418 -29.00 29.87 -17.41
C GLU A 418 -30.21 30.35 -18.23
N GLU A 419 -31.26 29.53 -18.34
CA GLU A 419 -32.52 29.87 -19.04
C GLU A 419 -33.48 30.70 -18.19
N GLY A 420 -33.31 30.70 -16.86
CA GLY A 420 -34.06 31.55 -15.94
C GLY A 420 -34.36 30.89 -14.60
N TYR A 421 -35.37 31.41 -13.92
CA TYR A 421 -35.75 30.99 -12.57
C TYR A 421 -37.13 30.33 -12.55
N SER A 422 -37.32 29.39 -11.63
CA SER A 422 -38.59 28.72 -11.34
C SER A 422 -39.57 29.71 -10.68
N THR A 423 -40.02 30.71 -11.43
CA THR A 423 -41.07 31.61 -10.95
C THR A 423 -42.41 30.95 -11.19
N ALA A 424 -43.28 30.91 -10.17
CA ALA A 424 -44.68 30.62 -10.42
C ALA A 424 -45.22 31.69 -11.39
N ALA A 425 -46.12 31.29 -12.29
CA ALA A 425 -46.67 32.13 -13.37
C ALA A 425 -47.34 33.46 -12.91
N SER A 426 -47.42 33.71 -11.60
CA SER A 426 -48.01 34.90 -10.97
C SER A 426 -47.01 35.80 -10.22
N GLY A 427 -45.69 35.54 -10.28
CA GLY A 427 -44.66 36.37 -9.62
C GLY A 427 -44.60 36.22 -8.08
N ASN A 428 -45.45 35.37 -7.51
CA ASN A 428 -45.40 35.01 -6.10
C ASN A 428 -44.78 33.63 -5.94
N ILE A 429 -43.82 33.48 -5.03
CA ILE A 429 -43.31 32.15 -4.66
C ILE A 429 -44.43 31.43 -3.92
N SER A 430 -45.14 30.56 -4.63
CA SER A 430 -46.04 29.57 -4.05
C SER A 430 -45.53 28.22 -4.52
N PRO A 431 -45.11 27.36 -3.59
CA PRO A 431 -45.52 27.29 -2.20
C PRO A 431 -44.49 27.78 -1.16
N VAL A 432 -45.02 28.34 -0.07
CA VAL A 432 -44.25 28.67 1.15
C VAL A 432 -44.73 27.74 2.26
N LYS A 433 -43.80 27.18 3.06
CA LYS A 433 -44.14 26.34 4.22
C LYS A 433 -43.60 26.98 5.50
N CYS A 434 -44.46 27.09 6.52
CA CYS A 434 -44.12 27.68 7.80
C CYS A 434 -43.78 26.59 8.83
N GLY A 435 -42.78 26.86 9.67
CA GLY A 435 -42.54 26.08 10.89
C GLY A 435 -43.65 26.30 11.93
N ALA A 436 -43.73 25.42 12.93
CA ALA A 436 -44.71 25.57 14.01
C ALA A 436 -44.40 26.79 14.91
N LEU A 437 -45.44 27.44 15.44
CA LEU A 437 -45.31 28.50 16.45
C LEU A 437 -44.82 27.89 17.78
N ASN A 438 -43.69 28.37 18.29
CA ASN A 438 -43.29 28.11 19.67
C ASN A 438 -44.21 28.88 20.63
N VAL A 439 -45.29 28.25 21.08
CA VAL A 439 -46.16 28.80 22.14
C VAL A 439 -45.49 28.54 23.50
N GLY A 440 -44.72 29.54 23.94
CA GLY A 440 -44.37 29.78 25.36
C GLY A 440 -43.63 28.66 26.10
N GLU A 441 -42.30 28.74 26.14
CA GLU A 441 -41.48 27.99 27.09
C GLU A 441 -41.97 28.28 28.53
N THR A 442 -42.55 27.27 29.17
CA THR A 442 -42.83 27.33 30.61
C THR A 442 -41.65 26.67 31.31
N VAL A 443 -40.76 27.48 31.90
CA VAL A 443 -39.66 26.98 32.73
C VAL A 443 -40.28 26.32 33.97
N ASP A 444 -40.07 25.01 34.12
CA ASP A 444 -40.50 24.27 35.30
C ASP A 444 -39.33 24.16 36.27
N SER A 445 -39.29 25.04 37.27
CA SER A 445 -38.25 25.05 38.30
C SER A 445 -38.34 23.85 39.25
N THR A 446 -39.31 22.95 39.08
CA THR A 446 -39.39 21.71 39.87
C THR A 446 -38.48 20.60 39.34
N TRP A 447 -37.84 20.81 38.19
CA TRP A 447 -36.94 19.84 37.52
C TRP A 447 -35.46 20.11 37.84
N ASP A 448 -35.13 20.33 39.11
CA ASP A 448 -33.73 20.50 39.53
C ASP A 448 -32.96 19.18 39.38
N ILE A 449 -32.02 19.16 38.45
CA ILE A 449 -31.11 18.03 38.21
C ILE A 449 -29.92 18.14 39.17
N GLN A 450 -29.76 17.15 40.05
CA GLN A 450 -28.60 17.04 40.94
C GLN A 450 -27.56 16.07 40.34
N PHE A 451 -26.33 16.56 40.19
CA PHE A 451 -25.16 15.79 39.73
C PHE A 451 -24.66 14.86 40.85
N ILE A 452 -24.16 13.67 40.50
CA ILE A 452 -23.95 12.60 41.48
C ILE A 452 -22.50 12.18 41.67
N SER A 453 -21.67 12.09 40.63
CA SER A 453 -20.21 11.90 40.74
C SER A 453 -19.59 11.50 39.40
N PHE A 454 -18.27 11.62 39.34
CA PHE A 454 -17.43 10.91 38.37
C PHE A 454 -16.98 9.57 38.98
N ASP A 455 -17.19 8.46 38.29
CA ASP A 455 -16.59 7.19 38.69
C ASP A 455 -15.11 7.19 38.31
N THR A 456 -14.24 7.42 39.29
CA THR A 456 -12.78 7.43 39.09
C THR A 456 -12.15 6.05 39.29
N THR A 457 -12.94 5.00 39.50
CA THR A 457 -12.43 3.65 39.82
C THR A 457 -12.25 2.75 38.60
N VAL A 458 -12.75 3.16 37.44
CA VAL A 458 -12.62 2.44 36.17
C VAL A 458 -11.49 3.03 35.33
N THR A 459 -10.63 2.16 34.81
CA THR A 459 -9.48 2.46 33.95
C THR A 459 -9.85 2.84 32.50
N ASN A 460 -11.13 3.18 32.24
CA ASN A 460 -11.63 3.59 30.91
C ASN A 460 -12.93 4.44 31.08
N PRO A 461 -13.40 5.17 30.04
CA PRO A 461 -13.80 6.58 30.06
C PRO A 461 -14.80 7.04 31.14
N GLN A 462 -14.66 8.29 31.57
CA GLN A 462 -15.47 8.90 32.63
C GLN A 462 -16.94 9.04 32.20
N GLY A 463 -17.80 8.21 32.76
CA GLY A 463 -19.24 8.36 32.62
C GLY A 463 -19.76 9.51 33.48
N VAL A 464 -20.51 10.45 32.89
CA VAL A 464 -21.27 11.46 33.64
C VAL A 464 -22.60 10.85 34.05
N THR A 465 -22.94 10.87 35.35
CA THR A 465 -24.22 10.42 35.87
C THR A 465 -24.93 11.52 36.66
N TRP A 466 -26.25 11.61 36.52
CA TRP A 466 -27.10 12.54 37.29
C TRP A 466 -28.29 11.80 37.91
N THR A 467 -28.81 12.34 39.02
CA THR A 467 -30.01 11.79 39.69
C THR A 467 -31.27 12.57 39.34
N ASN A 468 -32.39 11.87 39.51
CA ASN A 468 -33.76 12.35 39.30
C ASN A 468 -34.00 12.73 37.83
N ALA A 469 -34.27 11.70 37.01
CA ALA A 469 -34.93 11.95 35.73
C ALA A 469 -36.21 12.74 36.00
N SER A 470 -36.38 13.89 35.34
CA SER A 470 -37.70 14.49 35.33
C SER A 470 -38.67 13.47 34.73
N PRO A 471 -39.81 13.15 35.39
CA PRO A 471 -40.70 12.08 34.97
C PRO A 471 -41.29 12.27 33.56
N ASP A 472 -41.24 13.50 33.03
CA ASP A 472 -41.76 13.86 31.72
C ASP A 472 -40.65 14.20 30.69
N ALA A 473 -39.37 14.04 31.05
CA ALA A 473 -38.25 14.33 30.15
C ALA A 473 -38.13 13.28 29.04
N ILE A 474 -38.07 13.74 27.79
CA ILE A 474 -37.84 12.89 26.60
C ILE A 474 -36.46 13.07 25.99
N LYS A 475 -35.79 14.18 26.31
CA LYS A 475 -34.44 14.49 25.88
C LYS A 475 -33.67 15.17 27.01
N TYR A 476 -32.36 15.03 26.99
CA TYR A 476 -31.45 15.78 27.84
C TYR A 476 -30.45 16.55 26.98
N GLN A 477 -30.13 17.77 27.37
CA GLN A 477 -29.12 18.58 26.71
C GLN A 477 -27.96 18.80 27.67
N ILE A 478 -26.75 18.51 27.19
CA ILE A 478 -25.51 18.59 27.96
C ILE A 478 -24.65 19.69 27.33
N ARG A 479 -24.14 20.58 28.18
CA ARG A 479 -23.09 21.53 27.82
C ARG A 479 -21.78 21.09 28.43
N LYS A 480 -20.70 21.27 27.67
CA LYS A 480 -19.35 20.91 28.06
C LYS A 480 -18.44 22.10 27.90
N CYS A 481 -17.44 22.19 28.75
CA CYS A 481 -16.27 22.99 28.41
C CYS A 481 -14.97 22.44 29.01
N GLU A 482 -13.86 22.82 28.38
CA GLU A 482 -12.51 22.36 28.66
C GLU A 482 -11.72 23.45 29.36
N ILE A 483 -10.96 23.07 30.38
CA ILE A 483 -10.14 23.96 31.20
C ILE A 483 -8.69 23.50 31.15
N GLU A 484 -7.81 24.38 30.67
CA GLU A 484 -6.38 24.30 30.95
C GLU A 484 -6.09 24.88 32.35
N SER A 485 -5.20 24.23 33.10
CA SER A 485 -4.94 24.42 34.53
C SER A 485 -5.19 25.85 35.07
N ASN A 486 -6.08 25.95 36.07
CA ASN A 486 -6.46 27.14 36.88
C ASN A 486 -7.36 28.23 36.26
N SER A 487 -7.95 28.05 35.08
CA SER A 487 -9.02 28.94 34.58
C SER A 487 -10.43 28.47 35.00
N SER A 488 -11.36 29.41 35.25
CA SER A 488 -12.77 29.08 35.44
C SER A 488 -13.44 29.00 34.08
N CYS A 489 -14.15 27.91 33.79
CA CYS A 489 -14.96 27.83 32.58
C CYS A 489 -16.46 27.94 32.92
N ASN A 490 -17.18 28.76 32.14
CA ASN A 490 -18.64 28.76 32.07
C ASN A 490 -19.06 28.08 30.75
N PRO A 491 -19.72 26.92 30.76
CA PRO A 491 -20.05 26.17 29.54
C PRO A 491 -21.19 26.80 28.71
N GLU A 492 -21.39 28.12 28.78
CA GLU A 492 -22.44 28.86 28.07
C GLU A 492 -22.23 28.96 26.55
N THR A 493 -21.02 28.71 26.03
CA THR A 493 -20.65 29.07 24.66
C THR A 493 -20.14 27.92 23.78
N ASP A 494 -19.96 26.71 24.31
CA ASP A 494 -19.41 25.58 23.56
C ASP A 494 -20.41 24.41 23.48
N GLY A 495 -20.75 24.03 22.24
CA GLY A 495 -21.45 22.82 21.80
C GLY A 495 -22.47 22.18 22.74
N ASP A 496 -23.77 22.31 22.42
CA ASP A 496 -24.81 21.51 23.05
C ASP A 496 -24.82 20.08 22.48
N LEU A 497 -24.67 19.08 23.35
CA LEU A 497 -24.93 17.67 23.00
C LEU A 497 -26.36 17.30 23.40
N VAL A 498 -27.17 16.86 22.44
CA VAL A 498 -28.56 16.44 22.68
C VAL A 498 -28.65 14.91 22.73
N LEU A 499 -29.03 14.38 23.88
CA LEU A 499 -29.30 12.95 24.08
C LEU A 499 -30.80 12.69 23.88
N ASN A 500 -31.13 11.91 22.85
CA ASN A 500 -32.50 11.48 22.57
C ASN A 500 -32.81 10.17 23.32
N GLY A 501 -33.89 10.14 24.11
CA GLY A 501 -34.37 8.96 24.82
C GLY A 501 -34.44 9.15 26.34
N ASN A 502 -34.96 8.14 27.05
CA ASN A 502 -35.03 8.11 28.51
C ASN A 502 -33.93 7.15 29.03
N PRO A 503 -32.67 7.60 29.17
CA PRO A 503 -31.59 6.70 29.54
C PRO A 503 -31.79 6.22 30.98
N SER A 504 -31.94 4.91 31.14
CA SER A 504 -31.91 4.25 32.45
C SER A 504 -30.84 3.16 32.42
N PRO A 505 -29.73 3.30 33.18
CA PRO A 505 -29.38 4.44 34.03
C PRO A 505 -29.02 5.71 33.24
N LEU A 506 -29.21 6.89 33.86
CA LEU A 506 -28.87 8.22 33.32
C LEU A 506 -27.35 8.39 33.26
N SER A 507 -26.71 7.81 32.24
CA SER A 507 -25.27 7.93 32.03
C SER A 507 -24.93 8.35 30.60
N PHE A 508 -23.91 9.18 30.48
CA PHE A 508 -23.29 9.55 29.21
C PHE A 508 -21.81 9.16 29.24
N ASN A 509 -21.35 8.45 28.22
CA ASN A 509 -19.96 8.02 28.09
C ASN A 509 -19.34 8.62 26.83
N GLU A 510 -18.40 9.55 27.00
CA GLU A 510 -17.59 10.06 25.91
C GLU A 510 -16.54 9.00 25.59
N GLY A 511 -16.64 8.31 24.47
CA GLY A 511 -15.68 7.28 24.05
C GLY A 511 -14.26 7.78 23.74
N PHE A 512 -13.84 8.91 24.34
CA PHE A 512 -12.54 9.53 24.16
C PHE A 512 -11.82 9.65 25.50
N GLU A 513 -10.56 9.22 25.51
CA GLU A 513 -9.66 9.37 26.66
C GLU A 513 -9.16 10.84 26.68
N PRO A 514 -9.37 11.57 27.78
CA PRO A 514 -8.97 12.97 27.86
C PRO A 514 -7.44 13.12 27.82
N ASP A 515 -6.92 14.15 27.14
CA ASP A 515 -5.47 14.40 27.17
C ASP A 515 -4.99 14.57 28.63
N PRO A 516 -3.85 13.97 29.02
CA PRO A 516 -3.30 14.13 30.35
C PRO A 516 -3.12 15.61 30.71
N GLY A 517 -3.82 16.07 31.75
CA GLY A 517 -3.69 17.45 32.28
C GLY A 517 -4.86 18.40 31.99
N LYS A 518 -5.86 17.97 31.21
CA LYS A 518 -7.09 18.76 30.96
C LYS A 518 -8.18 18.46 31.97
N LYS A 519 -9.01 19.46 32.28
CA LYS A 519 -10.22 19.29 33.11
C LYS A 519 -11.47 19.65 32.32
N PHE A 520 -12.57 18.96 32.57
CA PHE A 520 -13.85 19.23 31.91
C PHE A 520 -14.91 19.65 32.94
N CYS A 521 -15.80 20.56 32.53
CA CYS A 521 -17.00 20.94 33.26
C CYS A 521 -18.25 20.62 32.44
N TYR A 522 -19.29 20.14 33.11
CA TYR A 522 -20.55 19.77 32.48
C TYR A 522 -21.73 20.48 33.15
N GLN A 523 -22.75 20.81 32.36
CA GLN A 523 -24.09 21.18 32.83
C GLN A 523 -25.13 20.38 32.05
N VAL A 524 -26.21 19.96 32.71
CA VAL A 524 -27.28 19.19 32.09
C VAL A 524 -28.61 19.90 32.32
N ARG A 525 -29.50 19.88 31.32
CA ARG A 525 -30.93 20.22 31.47
C ARG A 525 -31.83 19.17 30.82
N ALA A 526 -33.05 19.04 31.32
CA ALA A 526 -34.08 18.15 30.81
C ALA A 526 -35.03 18.90 29.85
N ILE A 527 -35.51 18.19 28.83
CA ILE A 527 -36.50 18.69 27.85
C ILE A 527 -37.67 17.71 27.80
N GLY A 528 -38.88 18.20 28.07
CA GLY A 528 -40.11 17.40 28.14
C GLY A 528 -40.92 17.35 26.84
N VAL A 529 -41.92 16.45 26.80
CA VAL A 529 -42.82 16.22 25.65
C VAL A 529 -43.55 17.44 25.10
N ALA A 530 -43.67 18.50 25.89
CA ALA A 530 -44.36 19.74 25.53
C ALA A 530 -43.40 20.93 25.31
N GLY A 531 -42.10 20.65 25.07
CA GLY A 531 -41.09 21.71 24.94
C GLY A 531 -40.77 22.42 26.26
N ARG A 532 -41.21 21.89 27.41
CA ARG A 532 -40.81 22.39 28.73
C ARG A 532 -39.34 22.07 28.95
N VAL A 533 -38.57 23.07 29.36
CA VAL A 533 -37.14 22.93 29.65
C VAL A 533 -36.87 23.21 31.12
N SER A 534 -36.01 22.40 31.75
CA SER A 534 -35.49 22.70 33.09
C SER A 534 -34.40 23.78 33.00
N PRO A 535 -34.10 24.49 34.12
CA PRO A 535 -32.83 25.18 34.25
C PRO A 535 -31.66 24.20 34.06
N TYR A 536 -30.50 24.71 33.64
CA TYR A 536 -29.26 23.94 33.71
C TYR A 536 -28.88 23.71 35.17
N SER A 537 -28.35 22.53 35.47
CA SER A 537 -27.76 22.22 36.77
C SER A 537 -26.67 23.22 37.15
N SER A 538 -26.42 23.36 38.46
CA SER A 538 -25.21 24.02 38.94
C SER A 538 -23.97 23.32 38.36
N PRO A 539 -22.93 24.04 37.94
CA PRO A 539 -21.67 23.42 37.53
C PRO A 539 -21.05 22.64 38.70
N GLU A 540 -20.75 21.36 38.52
CA GLU A 540 -20.08 20.52 39.55
C GLU A 540 -18.64 20.15 39.15
N GLN A 541 -17.79 19.88 40.15
CA GLN A 541 -16.33 20.03 40.18
C GLN A 541 -15.49 19.35 39.07
N CYS A 542 -14.44 20.07 38.66
CA CYS A 542 -13.38 19.67 37.73
C CYS A 542 -12.43 18.59 38.33
N GLY A 543 -12.71 17.30 38.12
CA GLY A 543 -11.79 16.22 38.51
C GLY A 543 -10.51 16.18 37.66
N ALA A 544 -9.36 15.86 38.27
CA ALA A 544 -8.12 15.57 37.53
C ALA A 544 -8.08 14.08 37.15
N ALA A 545 -7.73 13.75 35.90
CA ALA A 545 -7.48 12.38 35.49
C ALA A 545 -6.24 11.82 36.21
N ALA A 546 -6.29 10.57 36.68
CA ALA A 546 -5.11 9.87 37.20
C ALA A 546 -4.16 9.51 36.04
N PRO A 547 -2.82 9.63 36.20
CA PRO A 547 -1.89 9.27 35.14
C PRO A 547 -1.89 7.76 34.84
N PRO A 548 -1.67 7.34 33.57
CA PRO A 548 -1.63 5.94 33.18
C PRO A 548 -0.39 5.22 33.73
N LEU A 549 -0.55 3.94 34.09
CA LEU A 549 0.54 3.05 34.53
C LEU A 549 1.05 2.21 33.34
N CYS A 550 2.37 2.11 33.19
CA CYS A 550 3.10 1.31 32.20
C CYS A 550 3.87 0.17 32.88
N THR A 551 3.73 -1.05 32.40
CA THR A 551 4.41 -2.24 32.95
C THR A 551 5.71 -2.52 32.19
N LEU A 552 6.86 -2.52 32.88
CA LEU A 552 8.14 -2.96 32.32
C LEU A 552 8.35 -4.46 32.60
N ASP A 553 8.33 -5.30 31.56
CA ASP A 553 8.60 -6.74 31.63
C ASP A 553 10.11 -7.02 31.56
N LEU A 554 10.66 -7.57 32.64
CA LEU A 554 12.10 -7.84 32.79
C LEU A 554 12.49 -9.22 32.24
N ASN A 555 11.53 -10.07 31.85
CA ASN A 555 11.83 -11.41 31.31
C ASN A 555 12.53 -11.35 29.94
N ALA A 556 12.29 -10.29 29.16
CA ALA A 556 12.94 -10.07 27.87
C ALA A 556 14.47 -9.92 27.98
N LEU A 557 14.99 -9.63 29.17
CA LEU A 557 16.43 -9.49 29.46
C LEU A 557 17.10 -10.81 29.89
N GLY A 558 16.33 -11.90 30.03
CA GLY A 558 16.84 -13.25 30.28
C GLY A 558 17.31 -13.50 31.71
N ARG A 559 16.56 -14.29 32.49
CA ARG A 559 17.01 -14.78 33.80
C ARG A 559 18.18 -15.77 33.63
N GLY A 560 19.37 -15.40 34.09
CA GLY A 560 20.48 -16.33 34.30
C GLY A 560 21.22 -16.83 33.06
N ALA A 561 21.01 -16.23 31.89
CA ALA A 561 21.84 -16.47 30.71
C ALA A 561 22.97 -15.42 30.68
N VAL A 562 24.23 -15.87 30.66
CA VAL A 562 25.30 -15.04 30.10
C VAL A 562 24.95 -14.86 28.63
N VAL A 563 24.31 -13.75 28.29
CA VAL A 563 24.12 -13.34 26.91
C VAL A 563 25.51 -13.01 26.39
N ALA A 564 26.19 -14.00 25.82
CA ALA A 564 27.30 -13.72 24.94
C ALA A 564 26.71 -12.91 23.78
N PRO A 565 27.08 -11.63 23.63
CA PRO A 565 26.48 -10.78 22.61
C PRO A 565 26.76 -11.40 21.24
N LYS A 566 25.75 -11.44 20.38
CA LYS A 566 25.89 -11.93 18.99
C LYS A 566 26.83 -11.07 18.14
N SER A 567 27.24 -9.91 18.66
CA SER A 567 28.18 -8.97 18.04
C SER A 567 29.23 -8.54 19.06
N THR A 568 30.48 -8.44 18.63
CA THR A 568 31.61 -7.94 19.42
C THR A 568 31.71 -6.40 19.42
N SER A 569 30.76 -5.70 18.80
CA SER A 569 30.76 -4.24 18.71
C SER A 569 29.90 -3.62 19.83
N THR A 570 30.45 -2.61 20.51
CA THR A 570 29.79 -1.87 21.60
C THR A 570 28.59 -1.04 21.15
N LEU A 571 28.43 -0.83 19.84
CA LEU A 571 27.34 -0.05 19.27
C LEU A 571 26.04 -0.87 19.15
N ASP A 572 26.16 -2.16 18.86
CA ASP A 572 25.01 -3.04 18.64
C ASP A 572 24.29 -3.35 19.96
N GLN A 573 25.03 -3.56 21.05
CA GLN A 573 24.47 -3.79 22.38
C GLN A 573 23.64 -2.61 22.89
N ARG A 574 24.05 -1.38 22.55
CA ARG A 574 23.31 -0.17 22.92
C ARG A 574 22.00 -0.06 22.15
N ASN A 575 21.99 -0.43 20.87
CA ASN A 575 20.81 -0.37 20.03
C ASN A 575 19.77 -1.43 20.45
N ASP A 576 20.23 -2.64 20.80
CA ASP A 576 19.36 -3.70 21.33
C ASP A 576 18.65 -3.25 22.63
N LEU A 577 19.36 -2.54 23.52
CA LEU A 577 18.77 -2.05 24.78
C LEU A 577 17.75 -0.92 24.54
N ILE A 578 18.02 -0.03 23.58
CA ILE A 578 17.10 1.06 23.20
C ILE A 578 15.82 0.48 22.60
N GLU A 579 15.94 -0.56 21.78
CA GLU A 579 14.81 -1.25 21.16
C GLU A 579 13.88 -1.87 22.22
N ILE A 580 14.45 -2.52 23.24
CA ILE A 580 13.67 -3.13 24.34
C ILE A 580 12.89 -2.07 25.13
N VAL A 581 13.51 -0.93 25.48
CA VAL A 581 12.86 0.15 26.24
C VAL A 581 11.77 0.85 25.42
N THR A 582 12.01 1.07 24.13
CA THR A 582 11.04 1.68 23.22
C THR A 582 9.83 0.77 23.02
N ASN A 583 10.04 -0.53 22.88
CA ASN A 583 8.97 -1.52 22.72
C ASN A 583 8.10 -1.66 23.98
N ALA A 584 8.60 -1.26 25.16
CA ALA A 584 7.84 -1.23 26.41
C ALA A 584 7.04 0.09 26.62
N GLY A 585 7.02 1.00 25.63
CA GLY A 585 6.20 2.22 25.66
C GLY A 585 6.82 3.41 26.39
N PHE A 586 8.08 3.32 26.82
CA PHE A 586 8.77 4.43 27.48
C PHE A 586 9.38 5.40 26.46
N ALA A 587 9.29 6.70 26.73
CA ALA A 587 9.91 7.73 25.90
C ALA A 587 11.45 7.73 26.08
N VAL A 588 12.20 7.61 24.98
CA VAL A 588 13.67 7.62 25.01
C VAL A 588 14.21 9.04 24.84
N PRO A 589 15.00 9.59 25.79
CA PRO A 589 15.57 10.92 25.66
C PRO A 589 16.73 10.93 24.63
N THR A 590 16.71 11.89 23.71
CA THR A 590 17.66 12.02 22.59
C THR A 590 18.97 12.75 22.94
N THR A 591 19.17 13.18 24.19
CA THR A 591 20.35 13.95 24.60
C THR A 591 21.11 13.31 25.75
N VAL A 592 22.40 13.03 25.53
CA VAL A 592 23.36 12.62 26.57
C VAL A 592 23.98 13.88 27.18
N ASN A 593 23.58 14.24 28.40
CA ASN A 593 24.30 15.22 29.20
C ASN A 593 25.05 14.50 30.32
N ASN A 594 26.38 14.63 30.33
CA ASN A 594 27.23 14.18 31.43
C ASN A 594 27.04 15.13 32.63
N SER A 595 26.19 14.75 33.57
CA SER A 595 26.14 15.38 34.90
C SER A 595 25.74 14.35 35.96
N PRO A 596 26.46 14.23 37.09
CA PRO A 596 26.22 13.19 38.07
C PRO A 596 25.30 13.70 39.18
N VAL A 597 24.02 13.35 39.17
CA VAL A 597 23.21 13.27 40.40
C VAL A 597 22.05 12.29 40.21
N PHE A 598 22.17 11.08 40.79
CA PHE A 598 21.25 10.50 41.79
C PHE A 598 21.43 8.97 41.89
N ALA A 599 21.75 8.51 43.10
CA ALA A 599 21.35 7.20 43.63
C ALA A 599 20.09 7.44 44.48
N PRO A 600 19.07 6.56 44.46
CA PRO A 600 19.20 5.24 45.06
C PRO A 600 18.43 4.14 44.30
N PHE A 601 19.13 3.26 43.59
CA PHE A 601 18.55 1.96 43.19
C PHE A 601 19.61 0.84 43.06
N LEU A 602 20.85 1.09 43.47
CA LEU A 602 22.00 0.22 43.25
C LEU A 602 22.58 -0.28 44.59
N ASP A 603 21.73 -0.77 45.48
CA ASP A 603 22.18 -1.48 46.70
C ASP A 603 22.02 -3.02 46.57
N GLN A 604 21.76 -3.54 45.36
CA GLN A 604 21.63 -4.98 45.12
C GLN A 604 22.38 -5.50 43.88
N VAL A 605 23.50 -4.87 43.51
CA VAL A 605 24.40 -5.44 42.51
C VAL A 605 25.75 -5.66 43.18
N SER A 606 26.09 -6.93 43.44
CA SER A 606 27.44 -7.29 43.86
C SER A 606 28.42 -7.01 42.73
N ALA A 607 29.71 -6.90 43.06
CA ALA A 607 30.80 -6.58 42.12
C ALA A 607 30.92 -7.52 40.90
N ASP A 608 30.14 -8.60 40.85
CA ASP A 608 30.11 -9.58 39.77
C ASP A 608 28.88 -9.45 38.85
N GLY A 609 28.05 -8.41 39.01
CA GLY A 609 26.97 -8.07 38.07
C GLY A 609 25.72 -8.94 38.13
N ILE A 610 25.45 -9.63 39.25
CA ILE A 610 24.26 -10.47 39.41
C ILE A 610 23.18 -9.72 40.21
N VAL A 611 22.02 -9.49 39.59
CA VAL A 611 20.80 -8.99 40.26
C VAL A 611 20.11 -10.16 40.95
N GLN A 612 19.92 -10.09 42.26
CA GLN A 612 19.13 -11.08 43.01
C GLN A 612 17.79 -10.49 43.45
N GLY A 613 16.71 -10.79 42.72
CA GLY A 613 15.34 -10.45 43.12
C GLY A 613 14.31 -11.09 42.20
N GLY A 614 13.27 -11.72 42.77
CA GLY A 614 12.35 -12.63 42.07
C GLY A 614 11.10 -12.01 41.45
N GLN A 615 11.10 -10.72 41.07
CA GLN A 615 9.95 -10.11 40.38
C GLN A 615 10.23 -9.96 38.88
N ASP A 616 9.24 -10.36 38.08
CA ASP A 616 9.33 -10.46 36.62
C ASP A 616 8.84 -9.21 35.88
N SER A 617 8.18 -8.29 36.59
CA SER A 617 7.74 -7.00 36.04
C SER A 617 7.66 -5.92 37.12
N VAL A 618 7.72 -4.65 36.71
CA VAL A 618 7.51 -3.47 37.57
C VAL A 618 6.57 -2.49 36.86
N ASP A 619 5.50 -2.09 37.55
CA ASP A 619 4.59 -1.04 37.08
C ASP A 619 5.13 0.34 37.48
N LEU A 620 5.35 1.20 36.49
CA LEU A 620 5.81 2.57 36.65
C LEU A 620 4.82 3.52 35.98
N SER A 621 4.79 4.78 36.42
CA SER A 621 4.05 5.81 35.67
C SER A 621 4.69 5.98 34.29
N CYS A 622 3.90 6.12 33.22
CA CYS A 622 4.43 6.16 31.85
C CYS A 622 5.36 7.37 31.56
N ASP A 623 5.38 8.37 32.43
CA ASP A 623 6.29 9.53 32.43
C ASP A 623 7.60 9.30 33.21
N THR A 624 7.84 8.08 33.72
CA THR A 624 9.06 7.75 34.47
C THR A 624 10.29 7.70 33.56
N VAL A 625 11.29 8.53 33.84
CA VAL A 625 12.56 8.59 33.07
C VAL A 625 13.57 7.56 33.61
N ILE A 626 13.97 6.60 32.78
CA ILE A 626 14.98 5.57 33.11
C ILE A 626 16.36 6.02 32.60
N LYS A 627 17.37 6.08 33.47
CA LYS A 627 18.76 6.44 33.12
C LYS A 627 19.69 5.23 33.27
N PHE A 628 20.59 5.04 32.32
CA PHE A 628 21.63 4.01 32.36
C PHE A 628 23.00 4.67 32.56
N GLU A 629 23.71 4.31 33.63
CA GLU A 629 25.12 4.70 33.85
C GLU A 629 26.02 3.48 33.63
N GLY A 630 26.88 3.53 32.62
CA GLY A 630 27.89 2.49 32.39
C GLY A 630 29.26 2.96 32.87
N TYR A 631 29.82 2.30 33.89
CA TYR A 631 31.25 2.37 34.19
C TYR A 631 31.96 1.37 33.27
N TRP A 632 32.76 1.86 32.32
CA TRP A 632 33.58 1.02 31.43
C TRP A 632 35.06 1.35 31.62
N PRO A 633 35.95 0.35 31.84
CA PRO A 633 37.40 0.53 31.89
C PRO A 633 38.06 0.77 30.53
#